data_AF-A0A542H6D9-F1
#
_entry.id   AF-A0A542H6D9-F1
#
_cell.length_a   1.000
_cell.length_b   1.000
_cell.length_c   1.000
_cell.angle_alpha   90.00
_cell.angle_beta   90.00
_cell.angle_gamma   90.00
#
_symmetry.space_group_name_H-M   'P 1'
#
loop_
_entity.id
_entity.type
_entity.pdbx_description
1 polymer ?
#
loop_
_entity_poly.entity_id
_entity_poly.type
_entity_poly.pdbx_seq_one_letter_code
_entity_poly.pdbx_strand_id
1 'polypeptide(L)'
;MSADIAVHSRLVQARATRAPDARPTPPGAIRLRRHARHGRRAGRGFSLPRLRQPREPHPVRSTGVDPPRAGPRSRHEQRRHIRRGEVIGTATPGIFSTIPEIRNPVANLITEIIATIALVLPVLAFGLTEGLGESGITVLIVSLLVVGIGLSLGGPTGCAINPARDLGPRVVHTFLPIPNKGTSDWGYAWIPVVGPLVGGALAGLLYDAAEAPSDRRRSHPRSLPNQLKG
;
A
#
# COMPACT_ATOMS: atom_id res chain seq x y z
N MET A 1 45.12 -10.10 10.62
CA MET A 1 43.77 -9.51 10.41
C MET A 1 42.68 -10.52 9.99
N SER A 2 42.96 -11.83 9.82
CA SER A 2 41.93 -12.82 9.45
C SER A 2 41.43 -13.73 10.58
N ALA A 3 41.92 -13.57 11.82
CA ALA A 3 41.53 -14.41 12.95
C ALA A 3 40.32 -13.87 13.75
N ASP A 4 40.10 -12.55 13.76
CA ASP A 4 39.03 -11.91 14.55
C ASP A 4 37.62 -12.11 13.96
N ILE A 5 37.52 -12.27 12.63
CA ILE A 5 36.22 -12.45 11.95
C ILE A 5 35.65 -13.85 12.24
N ALA A 6 36.51 -14.87 12.38
CA ALA A 6 36.07 -16.25 12.61
C ALA A 6 35.54 -16.50 14.04
N VAL A 7 36.02 -15.74 15.04
CA VAL A 7 35.57 -15.87 16.43
C VAL A 7 34.22 -15.18 16.63
N HIS A 8 33.96 -14.09 15.91
CA HIS A 8 32.68 -13.37 16.01
C HIS A 8 31.51 -14.15 15.38
N SER A 9 31.74 -14.88 14.28
CA SER A 9 30.70 -15.71 13.65
C SER A 9 30.25 -16.90 14.50
N ARG A 10 31.14 -17.47 15.33
CA ARG A 10 30.80 -18.60 16.22
C ARG A 10 30.00 -18.19 17.45
N LEU A 11 30.17 -16.95 17.92
CA LEU A 11 29.43 -16.42 19.08
C LEU A 11 27.98 -16.03 18.73
N VAL A 12 27.69 -15.66 17.49
CA VAL A 12 26.34 -15.33 17.03
C VAL A 12 25.48 -16.59 16.82
N GLN A 13 26.07 -17.69 16.35
CA GLN A 13 25.35 -18.96 16.18
C GLN A 13 25.01 -19.66 17.51
N ALA A 14 25.80 -19.45 18.57
CA ALA A 14 25.54 -20.06 19.88
C ALA A 14 24.35 -19.44 20.64
N ARG A 15 23.85 -18.28 20.21
CA ARG A 15 22.75 -17.56 20.89
C ARG A 15 21.36 -17.78 20.26
N ALA A 16 21.29 -18.46 19.12
CA ALA A 16 20.06 -18.63 18.35
C ALA A 16 19.27 -19.93 18.66
N THR A 17 19.75 -20.77 19.59
CA THR A 17 19.15 -22.10 19.87
C THR A 17 18.34 -22.20 21.17
N ARG A 18 17.99 -21.08 21.82
CA ARG A 18 17.03 -21.11 22.95
C ARG A 18 15.62 -20.72 22.49
N ALA A 19 14.83 -21.72 22.14
CA ALA A 19 13.38 -21.60 22.01
C ALA A 19 12.73 -21.43 23.39
N PRO A 20 11.74 -20.54 23.56
CA PRO A 20 10.92 -20.51 24.77
C PRO A 20 9.86 -21.61 24.74
N ASP A 21 9.80 -22.35 25.85
CA ASP A 21 8.97 -23.52 26.12
C ASP A 21 7.48 -23.12 26.21
N ALA A 22 6.70 -23.39 25.16
CA ALA A 22 5.27 -23.11 25.09
C ALA A 22 4.46 -24.37 25.44
N ARG A 23 3.86 -24.40 26.63
CA ARG A 23 2.92 -25.46 27.03
C ARG A 23 1.55 -25.22 26.36
N PRO A 24 0.86 -26.27 25.87
CA PRO A 24 -0.48 -26.14 25.30
C PRO A 24 -1.55 -25.99 26.40
N THR A 25 -2.45 -25.02 26.26
CA THR A 25 -3.67 -24.91 27.08
C THR A 25 -4.81 -25.74 26.47
N PRO A 26 -5.54 -26.53 27.28
CA PRO A 26 -6.64 -27.37 26.77
C PRO A 26 -7.94 -26.57 26.51
N PRO A 27 -8.83 -27.09 25.64
CA PRO A 27 -10.03 -26.40 25.20
C PRO A 27 -11.24 -26.70 26.10
N GLY A 28 -12.00 -25.66 26.46
CA GLY A 28 -13.41 -25.82 26.87
C GLY A 28 -13.86 -25.03 28.09
N ALA A 29 -14.99 -24.34 27.89
CA ALA A 29 -15.92 -23.80 28.88
C ALA A 29 -15.51 -22.54 29.65
N ILE A 30 -16.29 -21.45 29.50
CA ILE A 30 -17.24 -21.00 30.53
C ILE A 30 -17.97 -19.71 30.10
N ARG A 31 -19.31 -19.83 30.09
CA ARG A 31 -20.38 -18.86 30.40
C ARG A 31 -20.53 -17.54 29.65
N LEU A 32 -21.67 -17.51 28.93
CA LEU A 32 -22.60 -16.39 28.84
C LEU A 32 -22.74 -15.60 30.15
N ARG A 33 -22.64 -14.27 30.04
CA ARG A 33 -23.36 -13.33 30.91
C ARG A 33 -24.11 -12.31 30.05
N ARG A 34 -25.44 -12.47 30.01
CA ARG A 34 -26.35 -11.37 29.71
C ARG A 34 -26.21 -10.31 30.80
N HIS A 35 -26.04 -9.06 30.42
CA HIS A 35 -26.46 -7.93 31.24
C HIS A 35 -27.24 -6.95 30.38
N ALA A 36 -28.57 -7.06 30.50
CA ALA A 36 -29.48 -5.97 30.17
C ALA A 36 -29.52 -5.02 31.36
N ARG A 37 -29.31 -3.71 31.15
CA ARG A 37 -29.95 -2.67 31.95
C ARG A 37 -30.28 -1.42 31.12
N HIS A 38 -31.54 -1.07 31.27
CA HIS A 38 -32.30 0.12 30.89
C HIS A 38 -31.67 1.46 31.30
N GLY A 39 -31.97 2.53 30.55
CA GLY A 39 -31.77 3.91 31.02
C GLY A 39 -32.13 5.00 30.00
N ARG A 40 -33.39 5.45 30.04
CA ARG A 40 -34.02 6.55 29.28
C ARG A 40 -33.26 7.90 29.37
N ARG A 41 -33.36 8.74 28.32
CA ARG A 41 -34.03 10.07 28.38
C ARG A 41 -34.04 10.81 27.03
N ALA A 42 -35.21 11.34 26.72
CA ALA A 42 -35.53 12.18 25.59
C ALA A 42 -35.01 13.62 25.79
N GLY A 43 -34.28 14.14 24.80
CA GLY A 43 -33.91 15.55 24.67
C GLY A 43 -34.81 16.22 23.64
N ARG A 44 -35.53 17.25 24.08
CA ARG A 44 -36.54 18.02 23.34
C ARG A 44 -35.91 18.79 22.19
N GLY A 45 -36.63 18.85 21.06
CA GLY A 45 -36.24 19.54 19.84
C GLY A 45 -36.17 21.05 20.03
N PHE A 46 -35.12 21.63 19.47
CA PHE A 46 -34.93 23.06 19.31
C PHE A 46 -35.29 23.40 17.85
N SER A 47 -36.42 24.08 17.67
CA SER A 47 -36.95 24.47 16.35
C SER A 47 -36.28 25.76 15.89
N LEU A 48 -35.44 25.67 14.84
CA LEU A 48 -34.88 26.84 14.17
C LEU A 48 -35.96 27.53 13.31
N PRO A 49 -35.99 28.88 13.24
CA PRO A 49 -36.92 29.63 12.40
C PRO A 49 -36.65 29.34 10.91
N ARG A 50 -37.71 28.97 10.18
CA ARG A 50 -37.68 28.69 8.73
C ARG A 50 -37.22 29.94 7.97
N LEU A 51 -36.01 29.87 7.42
CA LEU A 51 -35.58 30.77 6.36
C LEU A 51 -36.50 30.59 5.14
N ARG A 52 -37.00 31.72 4.63
CA ARG A 52 -37.92 31.81 3.49
C ARG A 52 -37.24 31.22 2.25
N GLN A 53 -37.68 30.05 1.79
CA GLN A 53 -37.14 29.47 0.57
C GLN A 53 -37.50 30.35 -0.65
N PRO A 54 -36.58 30.58 -1.60
CA PRO A 54 -36.88 31.26 -2.85
C PRO A 54 -37.94 30.46 -3.62
N ARG A 55 -38.90 31.16 -4.23
CA ARG A 55 -39.96 30.55 -5.06
C ARG A 55 -39.33 29.77 -6.22
N GLU A 56 -39.65 28.48 -6.33
CA GLU A 56 -39.32 27.69 -7.51
C GLU A 56 -40.05 28.25 -8.74
N PRO A 57 -39.40 28.35 -9.90
CA PRO A 57 -40.07 28.72 -11.15
C PRO A 57 -40.98 27.59 -11.63
N HIS A 58 -42.18 27.97 -12.07
CA HIS A 58 -43.21 27.07 -12.58
C HIS A 58 -42.69 26.17 -13.73
N PRO A 59 -43.01 24.86 -13.74
CA PRO A 59 -42.66 24.00 -14.85
C PRO A 59 -43.52 24.36 -16.08
N VAL A 60 -42.84 24.71 -17.17
CA VAL A 60 -43.43 24.89 -18.50
C VAL A 60 -43.97 23.53 -18.98
N ARG A 61 -45.26 23.49 -19.29
CA ARG A 61 -45.99 22.30 -19.74
C ARG A 61 -45.56 21.94 -21.16
N SER A 62 -44.60 21.03 -21.32
CA SER A 62 -44.27 20.44 -22.62
C SER A 62 -45.30 19.36 -22.98
N THR A 63 -45.99 19.56 -24.10
CA THR A 63 -46.89 18.60 -24.74
C THR A 63 -46.11 17.40 -25.29
N GLY A 64 -46.48 16.17 -24.90
CA GLY A 64 -45.91 14.97 -25.52
C GLY A 64 -46.24 13.65 -24.78
N VAL A 65 -47.27 12.95 -25.27
CA VAL A 65 -47.54 11.50 -25.22
C VAL A 65 -47.38 10.78 -23.87
N ASP A 66 -48.51 10.44 -23.24
CA ASP A 66 -48.56 9.56 -22.07
C ASP A 66 -48.07 8.13 -22.42
N PRO A 67 -47.14 7.53 -21.64
CA PRO A 67 -46.78 6.13 -21.82
C PRO A 67 -47.94 5.21 -21.39
N PRO A 68 -48.10 4.02 -22.02
CA PRO A 68 -49.19 3.11 -21.71
C PRO A 68 -49.16 2.68 -20.24
N ARG A 69 -50.33 2.74 -19.59
CA ARG A 69 -50.57 2.38 -18.19
C ARG A 69 -50.08 0.97 -17.91
N ALA A 70 -48.86 0.84 -17.38
CA ALA A 70 -48.36 -0.42 -16.85
C ALA A 70 -49.19 -0.75 -15.59
N GLY A 71 -49.95 -1.84 -15.64
CA GLY A 71 -50.68 -2.36 -14.48
C GLY A 71 -49.75 -2.62 -13.29
N PRO A 72 -50.29 -2.74 -12.07
CA PRO A 72 -49.49 -2.86 -10.85
C PRO A 72 -48.72 -4.20 -10.87
N ARG A 73 -47.53 -4.20 -11.46
CA ARG A 73 -46.59 -5.31 -11.36
C ARG A 73 -46.30 -5.51 -9.88
N SER A 74 -46.63 -6.71 -9.41
CA SER A 74 -46.54 -7.06 -8.00
C SER A 74 -45.15 -6.69 -7.49
N ARG A 75 -45.09 -6.02 -6.34
CA ARG A 75 -43.83 -5.61 -5.67
C ARG A 75 -42.82 -6.76 -5.56
N HIS A 76 -43.29 -8.01 -5.60
CA HIS A 76 -42.49 -9.23 -5.59
C HIS A 76 -41.74 -9.50 -6.89
N GLU A 77 -42.31 -9.13 -8.04
CA GLU A 77 -41.70 -9.30 -9.36
C GLU A 77 -40.67 -8.21 -9.65
N GLN A 78 -40.95 -6.98 -9.19
CA GLN A 78 -39.96 -5.88 -9.15
C GLN A 78 -38.80 -6.23 -8.21
N ARG A 79 -39.08 -6.83 -7.05
CA ARG A 79 -38.06 -7.30 -6.10
C ARG A 79 -37.25 -8.49 -6.63
N ARG A 80 -37.82 -9.33 -7.51
CA ARG A 80 -37.08 -10.40 -8.19
C ARG A 80 -36.11 -9.86 -9.23
N HIS A 81 -36.42 -8.74 -9.90
CA HIS A 81 -35.48 -8.07 -10.79
C HIS A 81 -34.37 -7.34 -10.03
N ILE A 82 -34.68 -6.72 -8.89
CA ILE A 82 -33.66 -6.09 -8.03
C ILE A 82 -32.72 -7.12 -7.37
N ARG A 83 -33.20 -8.33 -7.07
CA ARG A 83 -32.34 -9.44 -6.59
C ARG A 83 -31.43 -10.07 -7.63
N ARG A 84 -31.54 -9.64 -8.90
CA ARG A 84 -30.61 -10.00 -9.98
C ARG A 84 -29.61 -8.88 -10.26
N GLY A 85 -29.43 -7.94 -9.33
CA GLY A 85 -28.14 -7.29 -9.15
C GLY A 85 -27.23 -8.34 -8.53
N GLU A 86 -26.60 -9.15 -9.38
CA GLU A 86 -25.45 -9.94 -9.01
C GLU A 86 -24.52 -9.02 -8.25
N VAL A 87 -24.36 -9.25 -6.95
CA VAL A 87 -23.18 -8.77 -6.25
C VAL A 87 -22.07 -9.60 -6.89
N ILE A 88 -21.56 -9.16 -8.03
CA ILE A 88 -20.32 -9.65 -8.60
C ILE A 88 -19.35 -9.51 -7.44
N GLY A 89 -18.94 -10.65 -6.87
CA GLY A 89 -18.12 -10.67 -5.67
C GLY A 89 -17.02 -9.65 -5.83
N THR A 90 -16.86 -8.78 -4.83
CA THR A 90 -15.86 -7.70 -4.83
C THR A 90 -14.56 -8.26 -5.37
N ALA A 91 -14.09 -7.75 -6.51
CA ALA A 91 -12.88 -8.25 -7.14
C ALA A 91 -11.74 -8.27 -6.11
N THR A 92 -11.36 -9.47 -5.65
CA THR A 92 -10.32 -9.65 -4.63
C THR A 92 -8.86 -9.53 -5.10
N PRO A 93 -8.48 -9.45 -6.40
CA PRO A 93 -7.06 -9.54 -6.75
C PRO A 93 -6.26 -8.33 -6.24
N GLY A 94 -6.91 -7.19 -5.99
CA GLY A 94 -6.31 -5.97 -5.42
C GLY A 94 -5.86 -6.12 -3.96
N ILE A 95 -6.36 -7.13 -3.25
CA ILE A 95 -5.95 -7.44 -1.86
C ILE A 95 -4.57 -8.10 -1.85
N PHE A 96 -4.29 -8.91 -2.86
CA PHE A 96 -3.07 -9.73 -2.93
C PHE A 96 -1.99 -9.05 -3.77
N SER A 97 -2.38 -8.44 -4.88
CA SER A 97 -1.49 -7.89 -5.90
C SER A 97 -1.99 -6.51 -6.33
N THR A 98 -1.15 -5.72 -6.96
CA THR A 98 -1.55 -4.40 -7.43
C THR A 98 -2.41 -4.50 -8.69
N ILE A 99 -3.37 -3.58 -8.77
CA ILE A 99 -4.27 -3.39 -9.90
C ILE A 99 -4.27 -1.89 -10.19
N PRO A 100 -4.23 -1.47 -11.46
CA PRO A 100 -4.30 -0.05 -11.78
C PRO A 100 -5.71 0.49 -11.52
N GLU A 101 -5.79 1.70 -10.98
CA GLU A 101 -7.05 2.44 -10.87
C GLU A 101 -7.56 2.80 -12.28
N ILE A 102 -6.66 3.29 -13.13
CA ILE A 102 -6.92 3.54 -14.55
C ILE A 102 -5.89 2.77 -15.38
N ARG A 103 -6.38 1.99 -16.35
CA ARG A 103 -5.53 1.10 -17.14
C ARG A 103 -4.87 1.84 -18.31
N ASN A 104 -3.76 2.50 -18.02
CA ASN A 104 -2.86 3.09 -19.01
C ASN A 104 -1.44 2.52 -18.80
N PRO A 105 -1.03 1.49 -19.58
CA PRO A 105 0.24 0.79 -19.36
C PRO A 105 1.47 1.69 -19.30
N VAL A 106 1.53 2.71 -20.15
CA VAL A 106 2.68 3.62 -20.21
C VAL A 106 2.74 4.50 -18.97
N ALA A 107 1.62 5.13 -18.60
CA ALA A 107 1.57 5.96 -17.39
C ALA A 107 1.83 5.12 -16.14
N ASN A 108 1.25 3.93 -16.06
CA ASN A 108 1.40 3.02 -14.92
C ASN A 108 2.84 2.54 -14.77
N LEU A 109 3.52 2.23 -15.88
CA LEU A 109 4.94 1.89 -15.87
C LEU A 109 5.80 3.05 -15.37
N ILE A 110 5.55 4.27 -15.86
CA ILE A 110 6.27 5.48 -15.43
C ILE A 110 6.06 5.71 -13.92
N THR A 111 4.84 5.55 -13.42
CA THR A 111 4.54 5.69 -11.98
C THR A 111 5.32 4.68 -11.14
N GLU A 112 5.37 3.41 -11.52
CA GLU A 112 6.15 2.38 -10.81
C GLU A 112 7.67 2.66 -10.84
N ILE A 113 8.19 3.16 -11.96
CA ILE A 113 9.59 3.58 -12.07
C ILE A 113 9.88 4.72 -11.09
N ILE A 114 9.07 5.79 -11.10
CA ILE A 114 9.26 6.96 -10.22
C ILE A 114 9.14 6.56 -8.75
N ALA A 115 8.12 5.78 -8.39
CA ALA A 115 7.92 5.31 -7.02
C ALA A 115 9.10 4.45 -6.54
N THR A 116 9.66 3.62 -7.42
CA THR A 116 10.81 2.77 -7.07
C THR A 116 12.11 3.58 -6.97
N ILE A 117 12.31 4.59 -7.83
CA ILE A 117 13.43 5.53 -7.68
C ILE A 117 13.35 6.24 -6.32
N ALA A 118 12.16 6.74 -5.97
CA ALA A 118 11.91 7.41 -4.69
C ALA A 118 12.12 6.49 -3.47
N LEU A 119 11.95 5.17 -3.64
CA LEU A 119 12.27 4.19 -2.61
C LEU A 119 13.77 3.88 -2.53
N VAL A 120 14.39 3.53 -3.66
CA VAL A 120 15.74 2.95 -3.68
C VAL A 120 16.81 4.01 -3.43
N LEU A 121 16.66 5.23 -3.98
CA LEU A 121 17.66 6.30 -3.81
C LEU A 121 17.92 6.63 -2.31
N PRO A 122 16.90 6.93 -1.48
CA PRO A 122 17.12 7.19 -0.07
C PRO A 122 17.65 5.97 0.69
N VAL A 123 17.19 4.77 0.34
CA VAL A 123 17.67 3.53 0.99
C VAL A 123 19.16 3.32 0.76
N LEU A 124 19.67 3.59 -0.45
CA LEU A 124 21.11 3.57 -0.74
C LEU A 124 21.87 4.61 0.09
N ALA A 125 21.35 5.84 0.18
CA ALA A 125 21.95 6.91 0.97
C ALA A 125 22.02 6.58 2.48
N PHE A 126 20.98 5.95 3.04
CA PHE A 126 20.99 5.50 4.44
C PHE A 126 22.04 4.41 4.69
N GLY A 127 22.25 3.53 3.71
CA GLY A 127 23.20 2.42 3.80
C GLY A 127 24.67 2.85 3.92
N LEU A 128 25.04 4.01 3.35
CA LEU A 128 26.41 4.55 3.48
C LEU A 128 26.60 5.49 4.68
N THR A 129 25.54 5.78 5.43
CA THR A 129 25.67 6.67 6.58
C THR A 129 26.15 5.88 7.80
N GLU A 130 27.36 6.21 8.28
CA GLU A 130 27.98 5.55 9.44
C GLU A 130 27.05 5.59 10.67
N GLY A 131 26.89 4.43 11.31
CA GLY A 131 26.07 4.25 12.52
C GLY A 131 24.55 4.26 12.32
N LEU A 132 24.04 4.78 11.19
CA LEU A 132 22.61 4.75 10.88
C LEU A 132 22.16 3.33 10.46
N GLY A 133 22.89 2.69 9.54
CA GLY A 133 22.54 1.35 9.04
C GLY A 133 22.51 0.24 10.10
N GLU A 134 23.24 0.41 11.20
CA GLU A 134 23.32 -0.54 12.32
C GLU A 134 22.27 -0.26 13.41
N SER A 135 21.60 0.89 13.32
CA SER A 135 20.56 1.28 14.27
C SER A 135 19.20 0.66 13.90
N GLY A 136 18.44 0.22 14.90
CA GLY A 136 17.04 -0.21 14.70
C GLY A 136 16.13 0.92 14.18
N ILE A 137 16.58 2.18 14.26
CA ILE A 137 15.86 3.36 13.76
C ILE A 137 15.76 3.35 12.24
N THR A 138 16.74 2.79 11.52
CA THR A 138 16.70 2.72 10.05
C THR A 138 15.48 1.94 9.54
N VAL A 139 15.07 0.89 10.25
CA VAL A 139 13.83 0.16 9.92
C VAL A 139 12.61 1.07 10.00
N LEU A 140 12.52 1.92 11.04
CA LEU A 140 11.43 2.88 11.19
C LEU A 140 11.45 3.94 10.08
N ILE A 141 12.63 4.48 9.76
CA ILE A 141 12.79 5.48 8.69
C ILE A 141 12.35 4.89 7.34
N VAL A 142 12.85 3.71 6.98
CA VAL A 142 12.48 3.03 5.73
C VAL A 142 10.98 2.68 5.71
N SER A 143 10.42 2.27 6.85
CA SER A 143 8.97 1.99 6.95
C SER A 143 8.14 3.26 6.70
N LEU A 144 8.52 4.39 7.30
CA LEU A 144 7.84 5.66 7.09
C LEU A 144 8.02 6.18 5.66
N LEU A 145 9.17 5.94 5.03
CA LEU A 145 9.41 6.22 3.62
C LEU A 145 8.41 5.46 2.74
N VAL A 146 8.27 4.14 2.94
CA VAL A 146 7.32 3.32 2.19
C VAL A 146 5.88 3.80 2.40
N VAL A 147 5.50 4.18 3.62
CA VAL A 147 4.18 4.77 3.90
C VAL A 147 3.98 6.08 3.13
N GLY A 148 4.97 6.98 3.16
CA GLY A 148 4.92 8.24 2.43
C GLY A 148 4.77 8.04 0.92
N ILE A 149 5.49 7.08 0.35
CA ILE A 149 5.37 6.72 -1.08
C ILE A 149 3.97 6.16 -1.36
N GLY A 150 3.44 5.27 -0.51
CA GLY A 150 2.09 4.73 -0.66
C GLY A 150 1.01 5.81 -0.65
N LEU A 151 1.12 6.80 0.23
CA LEU A 151 0.17 7.90 0.36
C LEU A 151 0.27 8.93 -0.79
N SER A 152 1.45 9.11 -1.39
CA SER A 152 1.69 10.14 -2.41
C SER A 152 1.66 9.61 -3.85
N LEU A 153 2.18 8.40 -4.09
CA LEU A 153 2.37 7.82 -5.42
C LEU A 153 1.55 6.53 -5.63
N GLY A 154 0.83 6.04 -4.62
CA GLY A 154 0.08 4.79 -4.70
C GLY A 154 -1.26 4.86 -5.44
N GLY A 155 -1.81 6.05 -5.67
CA GLY A 155 -3.14 6.19 -6.30
C GLY A 155 -3.29 5.48 -7.66
N PRO A 156 -2.41 5.74 -8.65
CA PRO A 156 -2.60 5.20 -10.01
C PRO A 156 -2.44 3.68 -10.13
N THR A 157 -1.50 3.09 -9.37
CA THR A 157 -1.09 1.68 -9.56
C THR A 157 -1.18 0.83 -8.32
N GLY A 158 -1.49 1.37 -7.14
CA GLY A 158 -1.39 0.66 -5.86
C GLY A 158 0.04 0.56 -5.30
N CYS A 159 1.03 1.21 -5.95
CA CYS A 159 2.44 1.25 -5.54
C CYS A 159 3.05 -0.14 -5.33
N ALA A 160 3.36 -0.85 -6.41
CA ALA A 160 3.96 -2.18 -6.30
C ALA A 160 5.39 -2.12 -5.77
N ILE A 161 6.24 -1.24 -6.33
CA ILE A 161 7.64 -0.91 -5.93
C ILE A 161 8.62 -2.09 -5.78
N ASN A 162 8.12 -3.32 -5.90
CA ASN A 162 8.82 -4.55 -5.60
C ASN A 162 8.16 -5.69 -6.39
N PRO A 163 8.90 -6.36 -7.31
CA PRO A 163 8.36 -7.46 -8.09
C PRO A 163 7.85 -8.63 -7.24
N ALA A 164 8.51 -8.94 -6.12
CA ALA A 164 8.12 -10.03 -5.22
C ALA A 164 6.84 -9.71 -4.43
N ARG A 165 6.64 -8.44 -4.06
CA ARG A 165 5.41 -7.96 -3.40
C ARG A 165 4.17 -8.18 -4.28
N ASP A 166 4.34 -8.14 -5.60
CA ASP A 166 3.23 -8.34 -6.54
C ASP A 166 3.14 -9.78 -7.05
N LEU A 167 4.22 -10.31 -7.63
CA LEU A 167 4.20 -11.60 -8.33
C LEU A 167 3.91 -12.78 -7.40
N GLY A 168 4.52 -12.80 -6.21
CA GLY A 168 4.35 -13.91 -5.27
C GLY A 168 2.87 -14.12 -4.91
N PRO A 169 2.19 -13.10 -4.37
CA PRO A 169 0.76 -13.15 -4.12
C PRO A 169 -0.09 -13.40 -5.38
N ARG A 170 0.31 -12.91 -6.56
CA ARG A 170 -0.42 -13.13 -7.82
C ARG A 170 -0.36 -14.59 -8.30
N VAL A 171 0.80 -15.23 -8.18
CA VAL A 171 0.97 -16.67 -8.43
C VAL A 171 0.07 -17.46 -7.48
N VAL A 172 0.14 -17.17 -6.18
CA VAL A 172 -0.68 -17.81 -5.15
C VAL A 172 -2.19 -17.61 -5.42
N HIS A 173 -2.60 -16.38 -5.75
CA HIS A 173 -3.98 -16.04 -6.13
C HIS A 173 -4.48 -16.86 -7.33
N THR A 174 -3.61 -17.24 -8.26
CA THR A 174 -3.99 -18.06 -9.41
C THR A 174 -4.42 -19.47 -8.98
N PHE A 175 -3.68 -20.09 -8.06
CA PHE A 175 -3.91 -21.47 -7.64
C PHE A 175 -4.96 -21.64 -6.54
N LEU A 176 -5.14 -20.66 -5.65
CA LEU A 176 -6.07 -20.81 -4.54
C LEU A 176 -7.55 -20.80 -5.00
N PRO A 177 -8.38 -21.77 -4.59
CA PRO A 177 -9.80 -21.79 -4.89
C PRO A 177 -10.56 -20.83 -3.96
N ILE A 178 -10.52 -19.53 -4.28
CA ILE A 178 -11.27 -18.49 -3.57
C ILE A 178 -12.59 -18.24 -4.32
N PRO A 179 -13.76 -18.38 -3.67
CA PRO A 179 -15.05 -18.09 -4.30
C PRO A 179 -15.11 -16.65 -4.82
N ASN A 180 -15.59 -16.45 -6.05
CA ASN A 180 -15.78 -15.14 -6.67
C ASN A 180 -14.52 -14.25 -6.77
N LYS A 181 -13.32 -14.85 -6.84
CA LYS A 181 -12.04 -14.11 -6.80
C LYS A 181 -11.67 -13.30 -8.05
N GLY A 182 -12.31 -13.57 -9.19
CA GLY A 182 -11.93 -12.97 -10.47
C GLY A 182 -10.62 -13.54 -11.06
N THR A 183 -10.04 -12.82 -12.02
CA THR A 183 -8.78 -13.23 -12.69
C THR A 183 -7.56 -12.67 -11.96
N SER A 184 -6.40 -13.33 -12.09
CA SER A 184 -5.12 -12.83 -11.53
C SER A 184 -4.46 -11.71 -12.36
N ASP A 185 -5.16 -11.19 -13.38
CA ASP A 185 -4.72 -10.05 -14.21
C ASP A 185 -3.27 -10.15 -14.75
N TRP A 186 -2.93 -11.29 -15.35
CA TRP A 186 -1.61 -11.54 -15.92
C TRP A 186 -1.22 -10.56 -17.04
N GLY A 187 -2.18 -9.96 -17.73
CA GLY A 187 -1.93 -8.92 -18.73
C GLY A 187 -1.36 -7.63 -18.15
N TYR A 188 -1.55 -7.36 -16.85
CA TYR A 188 -0.96 -6.23 -16.15
C TYR A 188 0.34 -6.59 -15.41
N ALA A 189 0.52 -7.86 -15.05
CA ALA A 189 1.54 -8.35 -14.12
C ALA A 189 3.00 -8.03 -14.48
N TRP A 190 3.29 -7.71 -15.74
CA TRP A 190 4.64 -7.33 -16.16
C TRP A 190 5.02 -5.90 -15.72
N ILE A 191 4.05 -5.00 -15.51
CA ILE A 191 4.30 -3.62 -15.08
C ILE A 191 4.92 -3.54 -13.68
N PRO A 192 4.36 -4.19 -12.63
CA PRO A 192 4.96 -4.22 -11.30
C PRO A 192 6.27 -5.03 -11.22
N VAL A 193 6.73 -5.60 -12.35
CA VAL A 193 8.04 -6.26 -12.46
C VAL A 193 9.03 -5.33 -13.15
N VAL A 194 8.72 -4.94 -14.38
CA VAL A 194 9.62 -4.13 -15.22
C VAL A 194 9.80 -2.73 -14.62
N GLY A 195 8.73 -2.10 -14.13
CA GLY A 195 8.79 -0.77 -13.55
C GLY A 195 9.78 -0.70 -12.37
N PRO A 196 9.63 -1.55 -11.35
CA PRO A 196 10.57 -1.57 -10.23
C PRO A 196 12.00 -1.96 -10.60
N LEU A 197 12.20 -2.91 -11.52
CA LEU A 197 13.56 -3.27 -11.96
C LEU A 197 14.27 -2.10 -12.66
N VAL A 198 13.56 -1.40 -13.55
CA VAL A 198 14.08 -0.21 -14.23
C VAL A 198 14.32 0.92 -13.24
N GLY A 199 13.36 1.20 -12.34
CA GLY A 199 13.49 2.24 -11.33
C GLY A 199 14.66 1.99 -10.36
N GLY A 200 14.84 0.75 -9.92
CA GLY A 200 15.97 0.36 -9.06
C GLY A 200 17.32 0.51 -9.78
N ALA A 201 17.41 0.10 -11.04
CA ALA A 201 18.62 0.29 -11.85
C ALA A 201 18.95 1.78 -12.04
N LEU A 202 17.95 2.60 -12.39
CA LEU A 202 18.13 4.05 -12.54
C LEU A 202 18.54 4.71 -11.23
N ALA A 203 17.95 4.32 -10.10
CA ALA A 203 18.36 4.79 -8.79
C ALA A 203 19.83 4.48 -8.49
N GLY A 204 20.27 3.24 -8.73
CA GLY A 204 21.67 2.85 -8.55
C GLY A 204 22.63 3.68 -9.42
N LEU A 205 22.27 3.90 -10.69
CA LEU A 205 23.07 4.72 -11.61
C LEU A 205 23.13 6.20 -11.18
N LEU A 206 22.00 6.77 -10.78
CA LEU A 206 21.94 8.15 -10.29
C LEU A 206 22.76 8.33 -9.01
N TYR A 207 22.72 7.34 -8.12
CA TYR A 207 23.48 7.32 -6.89
C TYR A 207 24.99 7.30 -7.16
N ASP A 208 25.44 6.37 -8.00
CA ASP A 208 26.85 6.25 -8.38
C ASP A 208 27.37 7.53 -9.07
N ALA A 209 26.59 8.10 -9.98
CA ALA A 209 26.93 9.34 -10.66
C ALA A 209 27.04 10.55 -9.70
N ALA A 210 26.24 10.58 -8.62
CA ALA A 210 26.28 11.65 -7.62
C ALA A 210 27.48 11.51 -6.66
N GLU A 211 27.91 10.28 -6.36
CA GLU A 211 29.05 10.00 -5.46
C GLU A 211 30.41 10.03 -6.16
N ALA A 212 30.49 9.64 -7.44
CA ALA A 212 31.74 9.60 -8.20
C ALA A 212 32.58 10.91 -8.18
N PRO A 213 31.98 12.12 -8.18
CA PRO A 213 32.72 13.38 -8.00
C PRO A 213 33.21 13.61 -6.56
N SER A 214 32.50 13.08 -5.57
CA SER A 214 32.74 13.30 -4.14
C SER A 214 33.90 12.47 -3.61
N ASP A 215 34.02 11.23 -4.07
CA ASP A 215 35.09 10.31 -3.64
C ASP A 215 36.47 10.77 -4.14
N ARG A 216 36.55 11.22 -5.40
CA ARG A 216 37.78 11.79 -6.01
C ARG A 216 38.34 12.99 -5.23
N ARG A 217 37.50 13.70 -4.48
CA ARG A 217 37.89 14.86 -3.66
C ARG A 217 38.43 14.46 -2.29
N ARG A 218 38.04 13.28 -1.76
CA ARG A 218 38.56 12.74 -0.49
C ARG A 218 39.89 12.00 -0.67
N SER A 219 40.10 11.35 -1.82
CA SER A 219 41.34 10.62 -2.12
C SER A 219 42.57 11.52 -2.35
N HIS A 220 42.38 12.83 -2.55
CA HIS A 220 43.45 13.83 -2.60
C HIS A 220 43.38 14.75 -1.37
N PRO A 221 43.96 14.36 -0.22
CA PRO A 221 44.18 15.32 0.85
C PRO A 221 45.08 16.43 0.31
N ARG A 222 44.57 17.67 0.26
CA ARG A 222 45.41 18.86 0.07
C ARG A 222 46.41 18.86 1.22
N SER A 223 47.64 18.41 0.95
CA SER A 223 48.79 18.70 1.78
C SER A 223 48.94 20.22 1.80
N LEU A 224 48.39 20.86 2.84
CA LEU A 224 48.62 22.27 3.08
C LEU A 224 50.14 22.46 3.18
N PRO A 225 50.77 23.26 2.29
CA PRO A 225 52.16 23.59 2.46
C PRO A 225 52.28 24.33 3.79
N ASN A 226 53.05 23.74 4.69
CA ASN A 226 53.42 24.27 5.99
C ASN A 226 54.19 25.58 5.77
N GLN A 227 53.46 26.69 5.70
CA GLN A 227 54.01 28.03 5.56
C GLN A 227 54.12 28.66 6.95
N LEU A 228 55.38 28.89 7.33
CA LEU A 228 55.87 29.96 8.22
C LEU A 228 55.79 29.68 9.73
N LYS A 229 56.78 28.93 10.22
CA LYS A 229 57.56 29.34 11.39
C LYS A 229 58.91 29.84 10.89
N GLY A 230 59.11 31.14 10.98
CA GLY A 230 60.35 31.86 10.69
C GLY A 230 60.23 33.26 11.26
#